data_AF-T0LJ04-F1
#
_entry.id   AF-T0LJ04-F1
#
_cell.length_a   1.000
_cell.length_b   1.000
_cell.length_c   1.000
_cell.angle_alpha   90.00
_cell.angle_beta   90.00
_cell.angle_gamma   90.00
#
_symmetry.space_group_name_H-M   'P 1'
#
loop_
_entity.id
_entity.type
_entity.pdbx_description
1 polymer ?
#
loop_
_entity_poly.entity_id
_entity_poly.type
_entity_poly.pdbx_seq_one_letter_code
_entity_poly.pdbx_strand_id
1 'polypeptide(L)'
;MRNNSSTEKDKSEFVPKKIVVAFDTSLHSIHALKAAISISEKYRSEITVIHCVEYPVVNYGEVYYNWDEFYDADKRNVTKASEPLMKEARRRKVKIEIVYTEGTTSVAESLLLESKKIKPDMIVMGSRGLGGFKSLLLGSVSNAVVTHSTVPVLIIK
;
A
#
# COMPACT_ATOMS: atom_id res chain seq x y z
N MET A 1 41.06 25.60 29.81
CA MET A 1 39.64 25.36 30.12
C MET A 1 38.77 26.08 29.11
N ARG A 2 38.14 25.33 28.20
CA ARG A 2 36.86 25.63 27.51
C ARG A 2 36.55 24.37 26.70
N ASN A 3 35.79 23.46 27.31
CA ASN A 3 35.23 22.29 26.64
C ASN A 3 34.07 22.78 25.76
N ASN A 4 34.26 22.76 24.44
CA ASN A 4 33.14 22.80 23.49
C ASN A 4 32.63 21.36 23.30
N SER A 5 31.88 20.87 24.28
CA SER A 5 30.99 19.72 24.12
C SER A 5 29.62 20.23 23.65
N SER A 6 29.54 20.61 22.38
CA SER A 6 28.28 20.81 21.70
C SER A 6 27.74 19.43 21.36
N THR A 7 26.87 18.93 22.22
CA THR A 7 26.05 17.74 21.97
C THR A 7 25.14 18.03 20.78
N GLU A 8 25.56 17.63 19.58
CA GLU A 8 24.63 17.38 18.48
C GLU A 8 23.69 16.28 18.97
N LYS A 9 22.48 16.69 19.33
CA LYS A 9 21.37 15.78 19.56
C LYS A 9 21.24 14.89 18.32
N ASP A 10 21.49 13.61 18.53
CA ASP A 10 21.20 12.51 17.61
C ASP A 10 19.80 12.74 17.01
N LYS A 11 19.74 13.06 15.72
CA LYS A 11 18.48 13.17 14.98
C LYS A 11 17.97 11.74 14.85
N SER A 12 17.11 11.32 15.77
CA SER A 12 16.55 9.96 15.83
C SER A 12 16.16 9.46 14.43
N GLU A 13 16.85 8.45 13.92
CA GLU A 13 16.57 7.82 12.63
C GLU A 13 15.11 7.35 12.58
N PHE A 14 14.38 7.69 11.52
CA PHE A 14 13.02 7.17 11.31
C PHE A 14 13.11 5.68 10.90
N VAL A 15 12.67 4.79 11.79
CA VAL A 15 12.67 3.34 11.56
C VAL A 15 11.23 2.83 11.59
N PRO A 16 10.58 2.60 10.43
CA PRO A 16 9.20 2.11 10.40
C PRO A 16 9.16 0.65 10.89
N LYS A 17 8.36 0.36 11.91
CA LYS A 17 8.10 -1.00 12.41
C LYS A 17 6.93 -1.64 11.69
N LYS A 18 5.93 -0.86 11.28
CA LYS A 18 4.77 -1.31 10.52
C LYS A 18 4.63 -0.53 9.23
N ILE A 19 4.56 -1.25 8.12
CA ILE A 19 4.41 -0.68 6.78
C ILE A 19 3.10 -1.17 6.19
N VAL A 20 2.25 -0.24 5.79
CA VAL A 20 1.11 -0.56 4.94
C VAL A 20 1.49 -0.36 3.49
N VAL A 21 1.11 -1.29 2.62
CA VAL A 21 1.30 -1.17 1.17
C VAL A 21 -0.05 -1.19 0.47
N ALA A 22 -0.37 -0.13 -0.27
CA ALA A 22 -1.54 -0.15 -1.15
C ALA A 22 -1.23 -0.92 -2.43
N PHE A 23 -2.06 -1.90 -2.79
CA PHE A 23 -1.80 -2.79 -3.91
C PHE A 23 -3.03 -2.99 -4.78
N ASP A 24 -2.90 -2.72 -6.09
CA ASP A 24 -3.98 -2.84 -7.08
C ASP A 24 -3.56 -3.68 -8.30
N THR A 25 -2.48 -4.46 -8.18
CA THR A 25 -1.85 -5.25 -9.25
C THR A 25 -1.20 -4.44 -10.39
N SER A 26 -1.20 -3.11 -10.32
CA SER A 26 -0.51 -2.27 -11.29
C SER A 26 1.02 -2.38 -11.18
N LEU A 27 1.73 -2.00 -12.23
CA LEU A 27 3.20 -1.97 -12.23
C LEU A 27 3.77 -1.13 -11.07
N HIS A 28 3.16 0.03 -10.80
CA HIS A 28 3.61 0.92 -9.74
C HIS A 28 3.34 0.33 -8.35
N SER A 29 2.23 -0.40 -8.15
CA SER A 29 1.98 -1.08 -6.88
C SER A 29 2.89 -2.29 -6.67
N ILE A 30 3.28 -2.99 -7.75
CA ILE A 30 4.32 -4.03 -7.72
C ILE A 30 5.66 -3.42 -7.29
N HIS A 31 6.05 -2.28 -7.84
CA HIS A 31 7.27 -1.57 -7.41
C HIS A 31 7.16 -1.10 -5.95
N ALA A 32 5.99 -0.61 -5.52
CA ALA A 32 5.73 -0.22 -4.15
C ALA A 32 5.97 -1.37 -3.16
N LEU A 33 5.42 -2.56 -3.46
CA LEU A 33 5.63 -3.73 -2.61
C LEU A 33 7.10 -4.20 -2.61
N LYS A 34 7.81 -4.15 -3.74
CA LYS A 34 9.26 -4.43 -3.79
C LYS A 34 10.08 -3.48 -2.92
N ALA A 35 9.75 -2.19 -2.94
CA ALA A 35 10.39 -1.19 -2.10
C ALA A 35 10.13 -1.47 -0.62
N ALA A 36 8.87 -1.76 -0.26
CA ALA A 36 8.51 -2.12 1.11
C ALA A 36 9.22 -3.38 1.60
N ILE A 37 9.37 -4.41 0.76
CA ILE A 37 10.16 -5.61 1.07
C ILE A 37 11.62 -5.26 1.38
N SER A 38 12.22 -4.37 0.60
CA SER A 38 13.61 -3.94 0.82
C SER A 38 13.78 -3.14 2.11
N ILE A 39 12.80 -2.29 2.44
CA ILE A 39 12.77 -1.54 3.72
C ILE A 39 12.61 -2.51 4.89
N SER A 40 11.66 -3.46 4.79
CA SER A 40 11.42 -4.46 5.82
C SER A 40 12.63 -5.38 6.05
N GLU A 41 13.34 -5.78 5.00
CA GLU A 41 14.57 -6.58 5.14
C GLU A 41 15.63 -5.85 5.98
N LYS A 42 15.80 -4.54 5.76
CA LYS A 42 16.75 -3.71 6.50
C LYS A 42 16.31 -3.48 7.95
N TYR A 43 15.04 -3.14 8.17
CA TYR A 43 14.56 -2.62 9.44
C TYR A 43 13.72 -3.62 10.27
N ARG A 44 13.51 -4.82 9.72
CA ARG A 44 12.64 -5.88 10.24
C ARG A 44 11.21 -5.40 10.50
N SER A 45 10.69 -4.61 9.56
CA SER A 45 9.33 -4.09 9.60
C SER A 45 8.32 -5.18 9.25
N GLU A 46 7.14 -5.14 9.83
CA GLU A 46 5.99 -5.93 9.38
C GLU A 46 5.33 -5.23 8.18
N ILE A 47 4.92 -6.01 7.18
CA ILE A 47 4.22 -5.50 6.00
C ILE A 47 2.79 -6.00 6.01
N THR A 48 1.84 -5.08 5.94
CA THR A 48 0.44 -5.38 5.61
C THR A 48 0.12 -4.78 4.25
N VAL A 49 -0.16 -5.62 3.27
CA VAL A 49 -0.69 -5.22 1.97
C VAL A 49 -2.19 -5.03 2.11
N ILE A 50 -2.71 -3.90 1.67
CA ILE A 50 -4.14 -3.63 1.60
C ILE A 50 -4.52 -3.60 0.12
N HIS A 51 -5.47 -4.46 -0.23
CA HIS A 51 -6.13 -4.45 -1.52
C HIS A 51 -7.59 -4.02 -1.34
N CYS A 52 -8.02 -3.00 -2.07
CA CYS A 52 -9.40 -2.56 -2.09
C CYS A 52 -10.10 -3.23 -3.27
N VAL A 53 -11.10 -4.07 -3.00
CA VAL A 53 -11.93 -4.68 -4.03
C VAL A 53 -12.86 -3.60 -4.57
N GLU A 54 -12.81 -3.38 -5.89
CA GLU A 54 -13.69 -2.47 -6.61
C GLU A 54 -14.71 -3.26 -7.40
N TYR A 55 -15.98 -3.08 -7.04
CA TYR A 55 -17.09 -3.66 -7.77
C TYR A 55 -17.49 -2.73 -8.94
N PRO A 56 -17.76 -3.26 -10.14
CA PRO A 56 -18.25 -2.46 -11.25
C PRO A 56 -19.51 -1.68 -10.89
N VAL A 57 -19.53 -0.38 -11.20
CA VAL A 57 -20.72 0.46 -11.05
C VAL A 57 -21.73 0.06 -12.13
N VAL A 58 -22.84 -0.53 -11.69
CA VAL A 58 -23.92 -0.98 -12.57
C VAL A 58 -25.04 0.05 -12.64
N ASN A 59 -25.41 0.45 -13.86
CA ASN A 59 -26.66 1.17 -14.09
C ASN A 59 -27.82 0.18 -13.86
N TYR A 60 -28.77 0.57 -13.03
CA TYR A 60 -29.96 -0.24 -12.68
C TYR A 60 -30.71 -0.65 -13.95
N GLY A 61 -30.55 -1.90 -14.37
CA GLY A 61 -31.12 -2.46 -15.59
C GLY A 61 -30.60 -3.87 -15.87
N GLU A 62 -31.21 -4.86 -15.21
CA GLU A 62 -31.27 -6.28 -15.60
C GLU A 62 -30.02 -7.17 -15.56
N VAL A 63 -28.85 -6.70 -15.12
CA VAL A 63 -27.68 -7.59 -14.92
C VAL A 63 -27.49 -7.91 -13.43
N TYR A 64 -27.86 -9.13 -13.05
CA TYR A 64 -27.50 -9.71 -11.74
C TYR A 64 -26.05 -10.19 -11.81
N TYR A 65 -25.14 -9.48 -11.15
CA TYR A 65 -23.77 -9.94 -10.95
C TYR A 65 -23.68 -10.82 -9.71
N ASN A 66 -22.94 -11.93 -9.82
CA ASN A 66 -22.53 -12.70 -8.67
C ASN A 66 -21.33 -12.03 -8.02
N TRP A 67 -21.56 -11.19 -7.01
CA TRP A 67 -20.51 -10.45 -6.31
C TRP A 67 -19.44 -11.35 -5.70
N ASP A 68 -19.81 -12.55 -5.24
CA ASP A 68 -18.87 -13.53 -4.70
C ASP A 68 -17.90 -14.01 -5.78
N GLU A 69 -18.39 -14.24 -7.00
CA GLU A 69 -17.53 -14.64 -8.12
C GLU A 69 -16.56 -13.53 -8.53
N PHE A 70 -17.01 -12.27 -8.52
CA PHE A 70 -16.15 -11.11 -8.78
C PHE A 70 -15.07 -10.98 -7.71
N TYR A 71 -15.47 -11.06 -6.44
CA TYR A 71 -14.57 -10.99 -5.31
C TYR A 71 -13.50 -12.09 -5.37
N ASP A 72 -13.91 -13.33 -5.66
CA ASP A 72 -12.99 -14.45 -5.80
C ASP A 72 -12.06 -14.32 -7.02
N ALA A 73 -12.57 -13.82 -8.15
CA ALA A 73 -11.75 -13.56 -9.33
C ALA A 73 -10.69 -12.49 -9.07
N ASP A 74 -11.07 -11.43 -8.39
CA ASP A 74 -10.17 -10.35 -8.01
C ASP A 74 -9.10 -10.83 -7.00
N LYS A 75 -9.48 -11.62 -5.99
CA LYS A 75 -8.54 -12.30 -5.10
C LYS A 75 -7.55 -13.19 -5.83
N ARG A 76 -8.01 -13.96 -6.82
CA ARG A 76 -7.12 -14.78 -7.67
C ARG A 76 -6.14 -13.91 -8.45
N ASN A 77 -6.58 -12.77 -8.98
CA ASN A 77 -5.71 -11.83 -9.67
C ASN A 77 -4.64 -11.25 -8.74
N VAL A 78 -5.02 -10.81 -7.54
CA VAL A 78 -4.07 -10.32 -6.52
C VAL A 78 -3.08 -11.40 -6.13
N THR A 79 -3.56 -12.64 -5.92
CA THR A 79 -2.69 -13.78 -5.57
C THR A 79 -1.65 -14.02 -6.66
N LYS A 80 -2.08 -14.09 -7.92
CA LYS A 80 -1.19 -14.30 -9.07
C LYS A 80 -0.19 -13.15 -9.25
N ALA A 81 -0.64 -11.91 -9.12
CA ALA A 81 0.21 -10.73 -9.28
C ALA A 81 1.23 -10.59 -8.14
N SER A 82 0.86 -10.97 -6.92
CA SER A 82 1.72 -10.87 -5.75
C SER A 82 2.64 -12.08 -5.54
N GLU A 83 2.35 -13.25 -6.13
CA GLU A 83 3.11 -14.49 -5.93
C GLU A 83 4.63 -14.33 -6.09
N PRO A 84 5.17 -13.70 -7.15
CA PRO A 84 6.61 -13.49 -7.27
C PRO A 84 7.20 -12.66 -6.12
N LEU A 85 6.45 -11.67 -5.65
CA LEU A 85 6.82 -10.77 -4.55
C LEU A 85 6.78 -11.50 -3.20
N MET A 86 5.78 -12.36 -3.00
CA MET A 86 5.68 -13.21 -1.82
C MET A 86 6.83 -14.21 -1.76
N LYS A 87 7.23 -14.80 -2.90
CA LYS A 87 8.41 -15.67 -2.99
C LYS A 87 9.70 -14.91 -2.66
N GLU A 88 9.83 -13.69 -3.18
CA GLU A 88 10.96 -12.82 -2.87
C GLU A 88 11.02 -12.45 -1.38
N ALA A 89 9.90 -12.06 -0.78
CA ALA A 89 9.80 -11.74 0.64
C ALA A 89 10.18 -12.94 1.52
N ARG A 90 9.69 -14.15 1.19
CA ARG A 90 10.06 -15.39 1.90
C ARG A 90 11.58 -15.64 1.87
N ARG A 91 12.22 -15.48 0.70
CA ARG A 91 13.68 -15.62 0.56
C ARG A 91 14.44 -14.62 1.44
N ARG A 92 13.91 -13.41 1.58
CA ARG A 92 14.46 -12.33 2.41
C ARG A 92 14.00 -12.38 3.88
N LYS A 93 13.25 -13.42 4.28
CA LYS A 93 12.67 -13.59 5.63
C LYS A 93 11.78 -12.41 6.07
N VAL A 94 11.08 -11.80 5.12
CA VAL A 94 10.11 -10.73 5.34
C VAL A 94 8.71 -11.32 5.43
N LYS A 95 7.98 -10.97 6.50
CA LYS A 95 6.57 -11.35 6.69
C LYS A 95 5.66 -10.34 6.01
N ILE A 96 4.76 -10.85 5.17
CA ILE A 96 3.71 -10.07 4.51
C ILE A 96 2.36 -10.71 4.81
N GLU A 97 1.41 -9.88 5.23
CA GLU A 97 -0.01 -10.21 5.30
C GLU A 97 -0.78 -9.43 4.24
N ILE A 98 -1.82 -10.02 3.66
CA ILE A 98 -2.70 -9.35 2.70
C ILE A 98 -4.09 -9.22 3.33
N VAL A 99 -4.58 -7.98 3.41
CA VAL A 99 -5.92 -7.62 3.85
C VAL A 99 -6.72 -7.15 2.65
N TYR A 100 -7.94 -7.68 2.53
CA TYR A 100 -8.92 -7.26 1.53
C TYR A 100 -9.94 -6.37 2.20
N THR A 101 -10.16 -5.19 1.63
CA THR A 101 -11.18 -4.25 2.08
C THR A 101 -12.08 -3.90 0.90
N GLU A 102 -13.29 -3.43 1.17
CA GLU A 102 -14.25 -3.05 0.13
C GLU A 102 -14.35 -1.52 0.05
N GLY A 103 -14.57 -1.00 -1.15
CA GLY A 103 -14.82 0.41 -1.36
C GLY A 103 -16.12 0.83 -0.66
N THR A 104 -16.04 1.67 0.38
CA THR A 104 -17.22 2.23 1.04
C THR A 104 -17.73 3.44 0.26
N THR A 105 -16.88 4.47 0.12
CA THR A 105 -17.13 5.65 -0.73
C THR A 105 -16.07 5.81 -1.82
N SER A 106 -14.82 5.48 -1.51
CA SER A 106 -13.70 5.50 -2.46
C SER A 106 -12.57 4.57 -2.01
N VAL A 107 -11.73 4.13 -2.95
CA VAL A 107 -10.54 3.33 -2.65
C VAL A 107 -9.61 4.03 -1.66
N ALA A 108 -9.40 5.34 -1.81
CA ALA A 108 -8.52 6.10 -0.94
C ALA A 108 -9.04 6.15 0.50
N GLU A 109 -10.34 6.36 0.67
CA GLU A 109 -10.97 6.37 1.99
C GLU A 109 -10.91 4.98 2.64
N SER A 110 -11.30 3.92 1.91
CA SER A 110 -11.22 2.55 2.43
C SER A 110 -9.79 2.18 2.83
N LEU A 111 -8.80 2.54 2.03
CA LEU A 111 -7.38 2.34 2.36
C LEU A 111 -6.97 3.08 3.64
N LEU A 112 -7.34 4.36 3.79
CA LEU A 112 -7.01 5.16 4.97
C LEU A 112 -7.70 4.64 6.23
N LEU A 113 -8.97 4.23 6.13
CA LEU A 113 -9.73 3.64 7.23
C LEU A 113 -9.13 2.31 7.67
N GLU A 114 -8.78 1.44 6.72
CA GLU A 114 -8.15 0.16 7.03
C GLU A 114 -6.74 0.36 7.61
N SER A 115 -5.97 1.31 7.06
CA SER A 115 -4.66 1.71 7.60
C SER A 115 -4.76 2.17 9.06
N LYS A 116 -5.78 2.93 9.43
CA LYS A 116 -5.98 3.37 10.84
C LYS A 116 -6.13 2.20 11.82
N LYS A 117 -6.71 1.07 11.39
CA LYS A 117 -6.83 -0.14 12.23
C LYS A 117 -5.46 -0.78 12.48
N ILE A 118 -4.61 -0.79 11.47
CA ILE A 118 -3.26 -1.38 11.50
C ILE A 118 -2.27 -0.49 12.29
N LYS A 119 -2.50 0.83 12.27
CA LYS A 119 -1.63 1.86 12.86
C LYS A 119 -0.19 1.75 12.32
N PRO A 120 0.02 1.86 11.00
CA PRO A 120 1.35 1.80 10.42
C PRO A 120 2.18 3.01 10.81
N ASP A 121 3.50 2.89 10.72
CA ASP A 121 4.41 4.04 10.80
C ASP A 121 4.58 4.72 9.43
N MET A 122 4.26 4.00 8.35
CA MET A 122 4.37 4.48 6.97
C MET A 122 3.39 3.76 6.04
N ILE A 123 2.89 4.49 5.04
CA ILE A 123 2.19 3.91 3.89
C ILE A 123 3.13 3.96 2.68
N VAL A 124 3.22 2.87 1.93
CA VAL A 124 3.96 2.79 0.65
C VAL A 124 2.96 2.50 -0.46
N MET A 125 2.98 3.28 -1.53
CA MET A 125 2.06 3.05 -2.64
C MET A 125 2.64 3.49 -3.99
N GLY A 126 2.07 2.96 -5.06
CA GLY A 126 2.39 3.41 -6.41
C GLY A 126 1.92 4.84 -6.66
N SER A 127 2.61 5.56 -7.54
CA SER A 127 2.20 6.89 -7.98
C SER A 127 0.89 6.86 -8.77
N ARG A 128 0.59 5.75 -9.46
CA ARG A 128 -0.64 5.54 -10.24
C ARG A 128 -1.11 4.09 -10.13
N GLY A 129 -2.40 3.89 -10.32
CA GLY A 129 -3.02 2.57 -10.41
C GLY A 129 -3.34 2.14 -11.83
N LEU A 130 -4.31 1.22 -11.96
CA LEU A 130 -4.74 0.64 -13.24
C LEU A 130 -5.32 1.65 -14.26
N GLY A 131 -5.97 2.73 -13.80
CA GLY A 131 -6.62 3.75 -14.66
C GLY A 131 -5.77 4.99 -14.99
N GLY A 132 -4.46 4.97 -14.77
CA GLY A 132 -3.64 6.18 -14.72
C GLY A 132 -3.46 6.95 -16.04
N PHE A 133 -3.75 8.26 -16.02
CA PHE A 133 -3.40 9.22 -17.08
C PHE A 133 -1.89 9.53 -17.06
N LYS A 134 -1.21 9.37 -18.20
CA LYS A 134 0.25 9.46 -18.30
C LYS A 134 0.83 10.85 -18.00
N SER A 135 0.05 11.92 -18.11
CA SER A 135 0.49 13.30 -17.91
C SER A 135 0.48 13.78 -16.46
N LEU A 136 -0.22 13.10 -15.54
CA LEU A 136 -0.32 13.52 -14.13
C LEU A 136 0.78 12.91 -13.27
N LEU A 137 1.39 13.67 -12.36
CA LEU A 137 2.44 13.16 -11.47
C LEU A 137 1.94 12.09 -10.48
N LEU A 138 0.70 12.23 -9.99
CA LEU A 138 0.01 11.30 -9.09
C LEU A 138 -1.37 10.95 -9.65
N GLY A 139 -1.83 9.74 -9.38
CA GLY A 139 -3.23 9.33 -9.58
C GLY A 139 -4.16 9.87 -8.48
N SER A 140 -5.46 9.71 -8.68
CA SER A 140 -6.49 10.18 -7.73
C SER A 140 -6.31 9.57 -6.33
N VAL A 141 -6.09 8.26 -6.25
CA VAL A 141 -5.93 7.54 -4.98
C VAL A 141 -4.65 7.98 -4.26
N SER A 142 -3.50 8.01 -4.95
CA SER A 142 -2.23 8.42 -4.34
C SER A 142 -2.24 9.87 -3.89
N ASN A 143 -2.86 10.77 -4.67
CA ASN A 143 -3.04 12.16 -4.28
C ASN A 143 -3.91 12.30 -3.01
N ALA A 144 -5.03 11.59 -2.94
CA ALA A 144 -5.92 11.62 -1.79
C ALA A 144 -5.23 11.06 -0.52
N VAL A 145 -4.51 9.95 -0.65
CA VAL A 145 -3.77 9.33 0.48
C VAL A 145 -2.66 10.25 0.99
N VAL A 146 -1.85 10.83 0.10
CA VAL A 146 -0.82 11.81 0.50
C VAL A 146 -1.42 13.00 1.23
N THR A 147 -2.59 13.47 0.78
CA THR A 147 -3.27 14.63 1.37
C THR A 147 -3.85 14.34 2.76
N HIS A 148 -4.37 13.13 2.99
CA HIS A 148 -5.16 12.81 4.19
C HIS A 148 -4.50 11.82 5.15
N SER A 149 -3.35 11.24 4.80
CA SER A 149 -2.62 10.34 5.69
C SER A 149 -2.09 11.06 6.92
N THR A 150 -2.21 10.40 8.08
CA THR A 150 -1.62 10.88 9.34
C THR A 150 -0.19 10.38 9.55
N VAL A 151 0.35 9.61 8.61
CA VAL A 151 1.70 9.01 8.65
C VAL A 151 2.43 9.29 7.33
N PRO A 152 3.78 9.26 7.33
CA PRO A 152 4.56 9.40 6.09
C PRO A 152 4.07 8.48 4.97
N VAL A 153 3.96 9.03 3.76
CA VAL A 153 3.57 8.29 2.56
C VAL A 153 4.75 8.26 1.59
N LEU A 154 5.23 7.06 1.27
CA LEU A 154 6.26 6.85 0.26
C LEU A 154 5.60 6.50 -1.08
N ILE A 155 5.77 7.39 -2.05
CA ILE A 155 5.27 7.20 -3.42
C ILE A 155 6.35 6.59 -4.31
N ILE A 156 6.03 5.47 -4.95
CA ILE A 156 6.94 4.74 -5.85
C ILE A 156 6.48 4.88 -7.31
N LYS A 157 7.45 5.04 -8.22
CA LYS A 157 7.24 5.07 -9.67
C LYS A 157 7.57 3.73 -10.33
#